data_AF-A0A7C2JW74-F1
#
_entry.id   AF-A0A7C2JW74-F1
#
_cell.length_a   1.000
_cell.length_b   1.000
_cell.length_c   1.000
_cell.angle_alpha   90.00
_cell.angle_beta   90.00
_cell.angle_gamma   90.00
#
_symmetry.space_group_name_H-M   'P 1'
#
loop_
_entity.id
_entity.type
_entity.pdbx_description
1 polymer ?
#
loop_
_entity_poly.entity_id
_entity_poly.type
_entity_poly.pdbx_seq_one_letter_code
_entity_poly.pdbx_strand_id
1 'polypeptide(L)' 'METARVRSLLPPEEATHLVSAATNESGELVLVMDTPGWAARVRYCLGALPSANVKIRVLPREG' A
#
# COMPACT_ATOMS: atom_id res chain seq x y z
N MET A 1 3.88 -8.01 8.43
CA MET A 1 3.52 -8.73 7.19
C MET A 1 4.53 -8.41 6.12
N GLU A 2 4.87 -9.37 5.25
CA GLU A 2 5.77 -9.14 4.10
C GLU A 2 5.02 -8.55 2.90
N THR A 3 5.70 -7.70 2.13
CA THR A 3 5.15 -6.99 0.96
C THR A 3 4.53 -7.93 -0.08
N ALA A 4 5.08 -9.12 -0.26
CA ALA A 4 4.59 -10.11 -1.22
C ALA A 4 3.13 -10.54 -0.94
N ARG A 5 2.75 -10.71 0.34
CA ARG A 5 1.36 -11.06 0.69
C ARG A 5 0.39 -9.93 0.36
N VAL A 6 0.80 -8.69 0.60
CA VAL A 6 -0.03 -7.51 0.32
C VAL A 6 -0.20 -7.32 -1.19
N ARG A 7 0.84 -7.56 -1.99
CA ARG A 7 0.74 -7.56 -3.46
C ARG A 7 -0.27 -8.56 -4.00
N SER A 8 -0.39 -9.75 -3.40
CA SER A 8 -1.40 -10.74 -3.81
C SER A 8 -2.83 -10.39 -3.42
N LEU A 9 -3.02 -9.53 -2.43
CA LEU A 9 -4.35 -9.10 -1.96
C LEU A 9 -4.86 -7.86 -2.71
N LEU A 10 -3.95 -7.10 -3.29
CA LEU A 10 -4.30 -5.94 -4.10
C LEU A 10 -4.61 -6.35 -5.54
N PRO A 11 -5.42 -5.56 -6.26
CA PRO A 11 -5.57 -5.74 -7.69
C PRO A 11 -4.21 -5.65 -8.40
N PRO A 12 -4.01 -6.39 -9.50
CA PRO A 12 -2.71 -6.51 -10.15
C PRO A 12 -2.14 -5.17 -10.64
N GLU A 13 -3.00 -4.22 -11.00
CA GLU A 13 -2.56 -2.87 -11.40
C GLU A 13 -1.98 -2.10 -10.20
N GLU A 14 -2.72 -1.99 -9.09
CA GLU A 14 -2.27 -1.38 -7.84
C GLU A 14 -1.00 -2.06 -7.29
N ALA A 15 -0.94 -3.39 -7.35
CA ALA A 15 0.21 -4.18 -6.89
C ALA A 15 1.48 -3.92 -7.73
N THR A 16 1.33 -3.47 -8.97
CA THR A 16 2.47 -3.07 -9.83
C THR A 16 3.07 -1.75 -9.35
N HIS A 17 2.24 -0.84 -8.84
CA HIS A 17 2.66 0.46 -8.32
C HIS A 17 2.94 0.49 -6.81
N LEU A 18 2.74 -0.64 -6.13
CA LEU A 18 3.15 -0.87 -4.74
C LEU A 18 4.67 -1.04 -4.67
N VAL A 19 5.35 -0.07 -4.10
CA VAL A 19 6.80 -0.08 -3.94
C VAL A 19 7.22 -0.84 -2.68
N SER A 20 6.49 -0.65 -1.58
CA SER A 20 6.75 -1.38 -0.33
C SER A 20 5.51 -1.47 0.52
N ALA A 21 5.30 -2.62 1.17
CA ALA A 21 4.28 -2.77 2.20
C ALA A 21 4.89 -3.42 3.44
N ALA A 22 4.78 -2.75 4.57
CA ALA A 22 5.29 -3.24 5.84
C ALA A 22 4.28 -2.92 6.95
N THR A 23 4.19 -3.80 7.94
CA THR A 23 3.45 -3.50 9.16
C THR A 23 4.41 -2.81 10.13
N ASN A 24 4.04 -1.65 10.68
CA ASN A 24 4.86 -0.97 11.69
C ASN A 24 4.69 -1.61 13.07
N GLU A 25 5.47 -1.16 14.05
CA GLU A 25 5.43 -1.67 15.43
C GLU A 25 4.10 -1.40 16.15
N SER A 26 3.33 -0.43 15.68
CA SER A 26 1.96 -0.13 16.15
C SER A 26 0.90 -1.06 15.55
N GLY A 27 1.28 -2.00 14.67
CA GLY A 27 0.34 -2.89 13.99
C GLY A 27 -0.38 -2.26 12.78
N GLU A 28 0.01 -1.05 12.36
CA GLU A 28 -0.53 -0.39 11.18
C GLU A 28 0.16 -0.90 9.91
N LEU A 29 -0.61 -1.16 8.86
CA LEU A 29 -0.07 -1.52 7.57
C LEU A 29 0.33 -0.26 6.79
N VAL A 30 1.62 -0.06 6.58
CA VAL A 30 2.17 1.05 5.79
C VAL A 30 2.38 0.59 4.36
N LEU A 31 1.62 1.18 3.43
CA LEU A 31 1.73 1.00 1.99
C LEU A 31 2.49 2.19 1.40
N VAL A 32 3.52 1.93 0.61
CA VAL A 32 4.28 2.93 -0.14
C VAL A 32 3.99 2.75 -1.62
N MET A 33 3.40 3.77 -2.22
CA MET A 33 3.05 3.83 -3.64
C MET A 33 4.05 4.66 -4.42
N ASP A 34 4.20 4.33 -5.70
CA ASP A 34 5.05 5.07 -6.64
C ASP A 34 4.49 6.48 -6.95
N THR A 35 3.17 6.59 -7.15
CA THR A 35 2.53 7.88 -7.52
C THR A 35 1.35 8.23 -6.60
N PRO A 36 1.01 9.52 -6.48
CA PRO A 36 -0.13 9.95 -5.67
C PRO A 36 -1.48 9.47 -6.25
N GLY A 37 -1.57 9.27 -7.56
CA GLY A 37 -2.78 8.70 -8.20
C GLY A 37 -3.07 7.29 -7.71
N TRP A 38 -2.05 6.43 -7.67
CA TRP A 38 -2.18 5.07 -7.13
C TRP A 38 -2.40 5.05 -5.62
N ALA A 39 -1.82 6.00 -4.88
CA ALA A 39 -2.12 6.17 -3.47
C ALA A 39 -3.56 6.59 -3.18
N ALA A 40 -4.21 7.33 -4.06
CA ALA A 40 -5.64 7.59 -3.95
C ALA A 40 -6.45 6.35 -4.32
N ARG A 41 -6.06 5.63 -5.38
CA ARG A 41 -6.79 4.44 -5.84
C ARG A 41 -6.77 3.30 -4.82
N VAL A 42 -5.61 3.01 -4.24
CA VAL A 42 -5.46 1.96 -3.22
C VAL A 42 -6.29 2.22 -1.96
N ARG A 43 -6.69 3.47 -1.68
CA ARG A 43 -7.63 3.79 -0.59
C ARG A 43 -8.98 3.11 -0.76
N TYR A 44 -9.45 2.95 -2.01
CA TYR A 44 -10.71 2.27 -2.30
C TYR A 44 -10.59 0.75 -2.16
N CYS A 45 -9.37 0.20 -2.24
CA CYS A 45 -9.10 -1.23 -2.10
C CYS A 45 -8.76 -1.63 -0.66
N LEU A 46 -8.75 -0.70 0.31
CA LEU A 46 -8.41 -1.00 1.70
C LEU A 46 -9.34 -2.01 2.36
N GLY A 47 -10.60 -2.08 1.91
CA GLY A 47 -11.56 -3.06 2.42
C GLY A 47 -11.20 -4.51 2.12
N ALA A 48 -10.31 -4.76 1.16
CA ALA A 48 -9.78 -6.09 0.86
C ALA A 48 -8.58 -6.47 1.74
N LEU A 49 -8.04 -5.53 2.52
CA LEU A 49 -6.87 -5.76 3.36
C LEU A 49 -7.29 -6.21 4.77
N PRO A 50 -6.57 -7.17 5.37
CA PRO A 50 -6.89 -7.70 6.70
C PRO A 50 -6.58 -6.71 7.85
N SER A 51 -6.02 -5.53 7.56
CA SER A 51 -5.58 -4.57 8.56
C SER A 51 -6.58 -3.43 8.72
N ALA A 52 -7.09 -3.24 9.94
CA ALA A 52 -8.03 -2.16 10.27
C ALA A 52 -7.40 -0.75 10.17
N ASN A 53 -6.08 -0.66 10.37
CA ASN A 53 -5.32 0.59 10.24
C ASN A 53 -4.32 0.48 9.09
N VAL A 54 -4.61 1.20 7.99
CA VAL A 54 -3.73 1.25 6.82
C VAL A 54 -3.29 2.69 6.57
N LYS A 55 -1.98 2.88 6.49
CA LYS A 55 -1.33 4.16 6.23
C LYS A 55 -0.72 4.13 4.84
N ILE A 56 -1.10 5.09 4.00
CA ILE A 56 -0.60 5.17 2.63
C ILE A 56 0.39 6.32 2.52
N ARG A 57 1.57 6.02 2.00
CA ARG A 57 2.64 6.97 1.69
C ARG A 57 2.92 6.92 0.20
N VAL A 58 3.40 8.04 -0.33
CA VAL A 58 3.86 8.16 -1.71
C VAL A 58 5.35 8.41 -1.64
N LEU A 59 6.12 7.77 -2.51
CA LEU A 59 7.50 8.16 -2.70
C LEU A 59 7.56 9.61 -3.18
N PRO A 60 8.34 10.50 -2.53
CA PRO A 60 8.57 11.81 -3.08
C PRO A 60 9.23 11.63 -4.45
N ARG A 61 8.60 12.18 -5.49
CA ARG A 61 9.31 12.37 -6.76
C ARG A 61 10.42 13.36 -6.46
N GLU A 62 11.67 12.91 -6.52
CA GLU A 62 12.79 13.84 -6.63
C GLU A 62 12.54 14.67 -7.90
N GLY A 63 12.35 15.97 -7.69
CA GLY A 63 12.15 16.96 -8.74
C GLY A 63 13.45 17.68 -9.03
#